data_AF-A0A843IAD5-F1
#
_entry.id   AF-A0A843IAD5-F1
#
_cell.length_a   1.000
_cell.length_b   1.000
_cell.length_c   1.000
_cell.angle_alpha   90.00
_cell.angle_beta   90.00
_cell.angle_gamma   90.00
#
_symmetry.space_group_name_H-M   'P 1'
#
loop_
_entity.id
_entity.type
_entity.pdbx_description
1 polymer ?
#
loop_
_entity_poly.entity_id
_entity_poly.type
_entity_poly.pdbx_seq_one_letter_code
_entity_poly.pdbx_strand_id
1 'polypeptide(L)' 'MIKKIAIYGKGGIGKSTTVANLSATWASEDLKCLVIGCDPKADTTRTLY' A
#
# COMPACT_ATOMS: atom_id res chain seq x y z
N MET A 1 -5.64 -11.70 14.62
CA MET A 1 -5.24 -10.36 15.11
C MET A 1 -4.94 -9.46 13.92
N ILE A 2 -5.49 -8.25 13.87
CA ILE A 2 -5.30 -7.33 12.75
C ILE A 2 -3.97 -6.59 12.94
N LYS A 3 -3.06 -6.67 11.96
CA LYS A 3 -1.82 -5.89 11.92
C LYS A 3 -2.06 -4.56 11.20
N LYS A 4 -1.50 -3.47 11.72
CA LYS A 4 -1.54 -2.13 11.10
C LYS A 4 -0.13 -1.70 10.73
N ILE A 5 0.08 -1.32 9.48
CA ILE A 5 1.40 -0.95 8.94
C ILE A 5 1.29 0.43 8.31
N ALA A 6 2.23 1.32 8.64
CA ALA A 6 2.33 2.66 8.04
C ALA A 6 3.68 2.79 7.34
N ILE A 7 3.68 3.26 6.09
CA ILE A 7 4.88 3.42 5.26
C ILE A 7 5.19 4.91 5.09
N TYR A 8 6.40 5.31 5.51
CA TYR A 8 6.90 6.68 5.47
C TYR A 8 8.12 6.81 4.55
N GLY A 9 8.48 8.05 4.22
CA GLY A 9 9.63 8.36 3.36
C GLY A 9 9.43 9.62 2.53
N LYS A 10 10.52 10.11 1.92
CA LYS A 10 10.54 11.31 1.07
C LYS A 10 9.53 11.19 -0.09
N GLY A 11 9.07 12.34 -0.61
CA GLY A 11 8.30 12.39 -1.85
C GLY A 11 9.05 11.70 -2.99
N GLY A 12 8.37 10.83 -3.74
CA GLY A 12 8.95 10.12 -4.88
C GLY A 12 9.86 8.92 -4.56
N ILE A 13 10.08 8.56 -3.29
CA ILE A 13 10.97 7.44 -2.91
C ILE A 13 10.40 6.04 -3.21
N GLY A 14 9.14 5.95 -3.67
CA GLY A 14 8.49 4.68 -4.00
C GLY A 14 7.52 4.12 -2.96
N LYS A 15 7.06 4.92 -1.99
CA LYS A 15 6.09 4.47 -0.96
C LYS A 15 4.85 3.78 -1.56
N SER A 16 4.17 4.45 -2.51
CA SER A 16 2.98 3.93 -3.18
C SER A 16 3.26 2.62 -3.92
N THR A 17 4.42 2.52 -4.58
CA THR A 17 4.89 1.28 -5.25
C THR A 17 5.08 0.14 -4.26
N THR A 18 5.70 0.40 -3.10
CA THR A 18 5.88 -0.62 -2.06
C THR A 18 4.53 -1.09 -1.50
N VAL A 19 3.61 -0.16 -1.22
CA VAL A 19 2.26 -0.49 -0.73
C VAL A 19 1.52 -1.38 -1.73
N ALA A 20 1.54 -1.05 -3.02
CA ALA A 20 0.86 -1.82 -4.05
C ALA A 20 1.38 -3.27 -4.17
N ASN A 21 2.70 -3.45 -4.15
CA ASN A 21 3.29 -4.79 -4.19
C ASN A 21 2.96 -5.60 -2.94
N LEU A 22 3.05 -5.00 -1.75
CA LEU A 22 2.68 -5.68 -0.50
C LEU A 22 1.22 -6.12 -0.51
N SER A 23 0.30 -5.27 -0.96
CA SER A 23 -1.11 -5.66 -1.08
C SER A 23 -1.34 -6.79 -2.07
N ALA A 24 -0.63 -6.79 -3.21
CA ALA A 24 -0.72 -7.87 -4.20
C ALA A 24 -0.19 -9.19 -3.64
N THR A 25 0.95 -9.17 -2.93
CA THR A 25 1.49 -10.36 -2.27
C THR A 25 0.54 -10.89 -1.20
N TRP A 26 -0.01 -10.03 -0.34
CA TRP A 26 -0.97 -10.47 0.67
C TRP A 26 -2.25 -11.03 0.07
N ALA A 27 -2.75 -10.44 -1.02
CA ALA A 27 -3.88 -11.00 -1.76
C ALA A 27 -3.56 -12.38 -2.33
N SER A 28 -2.34 -12.60 -2.85
CA SER A 28 -1.90 -13.91 -3.35
C SER A 28 -1.74 -14.98 -2.27
N GLU A 29 -1.62 -14.57 -1.01
CA GLU A 29 -1.55 -15.43 0.18
C GLU A 29 -2.93 -15.60 0.86
N ASP A 30 -4.04 -15.26 0.17
CA ASP A 30 -5.42 -15.29 0.67
C ASP A 30 -5.64 -14.44 1.94
N LEU A 31 -4.80 -13.42 2.16
CA LEU A 31 -4.92 -12.50 3.28
C LEU A 31 -5.80 -11.31 2.91
N LYS A 32 -6.73 -10.96 3.81
CA LYS A 32 -7.52 -9.72 3.69
C LYS A 32 -6.64 -8.51 4.02
N CYS A 33 -6.47 -7.62 3.04
CA CYS A 33 -5.75 -6.36 3.18
C CYS A 33 -6.67 -5.15 2.89
N LEU A 34 -6.48 -4.06 3.63
CA LEU A 34 -7.07 -2.76 3.35
C LEU A 34 -5.93 -1.75 3.12
N VAL A 35 -5.92 -1.10 1.97
CA VAL A 35 -4.98 -0.03 1.66
C VAL A 35 -5.66 1.32 1.87
N ILE A 36 -5.00 2.23 2.59
CA ILE A 36 -5.43 3.61 2.81
C ILE A 36 -4.34 4.54 2.31
N GLY A 37 -4.67 5.35 1.30
CA GLY A 37 -3.79 6.41 0.81
C GLY A 37 -3.90 7.67 1.67
N CYS A 38 -2.78 8.15 2.21
CA CYS A 38 -2.71 9.36 3.05
C CYS A 38 -1.86 10.48 2.43
N ASP A 39 -1.38 10.30 1.20
CA ASP A 39 -0.52 11.27 0.49
C ASP A 39 -1.38 12.19 -0.41
N PRO A 40 -1.13 13.51 -0.43
CA PRO A 40 -1.91 14.45 -1.24
C PRO A 40 -1.81 14.18 -2.76
N LYS A 41 -0.80 13.44 -3.22
CA LYS A 41 -0.66 13.01 -4.62
C LYS A 41 -1.74 12.00 -5.03
N ALA A 42 -2.40 11.34 -4.08
CA ALA A 42 -3.49 10.40 -4.30
C ALA A 42 -3.19 9.27 -5.32
N ASP A 43 -1.94 8.84 -5.41
CA ASP A 43 -1.52 7.78 -6.36
C ASP A 43 -1.47 6.38 -5.76
N THR A 44 -1.50 6.24 -4.42
CA THR A 44 -1.35 4.97 -3.71
C THR A 44 -2.35 3.90 -4.11
N THR A 45 -3.63 4.26 -4.31
CA THR A 45 -4.69 3.30 -4.67
C THR A 45 -4.89 3.17 -6.18
N ARG A 46 -4.27 4.02 -7.00
CA ARG A 46 -4.51 4.07 -8.45
C ARG A 46 -3.87 2.90 -9.20
N THR A 47 -2.89 2.25 -8.59
CA THR A 47 -2.17 1.10 -9.16
C THR A 47 -2.64 -0.24 -8.57
N LEU A 48 -3.71 -0.24 -7.78
CA LEU A 48 -4.32 -1.45 -7.22
C LEU A 48 -5.41 -1.92 -8.19
N TYR A 49 -5.11 -2.92 -9.01
CA TYR A 49 -6.05 -3.60 -9.91
C TYR A 49 -6.10 -5.09 -9.57
#